data_AF-F5YD17-F1
#
_entry.id   AF-F5YD17-F1
#
_cell.length_a   1.000
_cell.length_b   1.000
_cell.length_c   1.000
_cell.angle_alpha   90.00
_cell.angle_beta   90.00
_cell.angle_gamma   90.00
#
_symmetry.space_group_name_H-M   'P 1'
#
loop_
_entity.id
_entity.type
_entity.pdbx_description
1 polymer ?
#
loop_
_entity_poly.entity_id
_entity_poly.type
_entity_poly.pdbx_seq_one_letter_code
_entity_poly.pdbx_strand_id
1 'polypeptide(L)'
;MKTNFLGYELKGQIIAASCPATESLIGILLSCSNDAGAVVLKTASSTRLNQNETEGGRHCLINKQGFWAKSTFNREIMSLNEELELLTQISRIPSFGFVPFIASVTELEMDIEKWLADCRAVENAGADAIQLDLFYIENLLAVSDFEEKFISLLKEILSHTKVPVMPKLNIGLPAEYAAFLLKKAGIKYVSLLDSIKSPAPLSFSPEGQPAVNKTLLGSGLSVFGSFMLPITRNYTQVLCREGFEVCAGGGVKTAEDIADLLFLGAKTVQIATEILLHGFKRIKTLTDETSALLKKAGITDEESIKTTGQNLYNPLPKSAKYHAQWNIEKCMLKKHPEDCFHCSYNHGHANGQAFCPCINYGGLKTIAIHESCEGCGLCAQLCPHGAIEMTRID
;
A
#
# COMPACT_ATOMS: atom_id res chain seq x y z
N MET A 1 14.69 13.67 1.30
CA MET A 1 15.81 13.08 0.53
C MET A 1 15.41 13.05 -0.93
N LYS A 2 16.30 13.41 -1.87
CA LYS A 2 16.01 13.33 -3.30
C LYS A 2 16.00 11.86 -3.76
N THR A 3 15.19 11.53 -4.76
CA THR A 3 15.10 10.19 -5.34
C THR A 3 14.87 10.30 -6.85
N ASN A 4 15.38 9.35 -7.64
CA ASN A 4 15.08 9.29 -9.06
C ASN A 4 13.95 8.30 -9.32
N PHE A 5 12.87 8.75 -9.96
CA PHE A 5 11.73 7.91 -10.30
C PHE A 5 11.04 8.43 -11.56
N LEU A 6 10.57 7.54 -12.43
CA LEU A 6 10.00 7.88 -13.75
C LEU A 6 10.94 8.74 -14.61
N GLY A 7 12.26 8.65 -14.40
CA GLY A 7 13.23 9.47 -15.14
C GLY A 7 13.38 10.91 -14.63
N TYR A 8 12.76 11.27 -13.51
CA TYR A 8 12.82 12.59 -12.89
C TYR A 8 13.50 12.54 -11.52
N GLU A 9 14.26 13.58 -11.19
CA GLU A 9 14.76 13.81 -9.84
C GLU A 9 13.65 14.45 -9.00
N LEU A 10 13.09 13.68 -8.06
CA LEU A 10 11.99 14.14 -7.20
C LEU A 10 12.53 14.87 -5.97
N LYS A 11 11.83 15.93 -5.55
CA LYS A 11 12.14 16.70 -4.33
C LYS A 11 11.93 15.88 -3.05
N GLY A 12 11.06 14.87 -3.10
CA GLY A 12 10.72 13.99 -1.99
C GLY A 12 10.24 12.63 -2.47
N GLN A 13 10.21 11.66 -1.55
CA GLN A 13 9.82 10.27 -1.83
C GLN A 13 8.31 10.05 -1.75
N ILE A 14 7.55 11.03 -1.23
CA ILE A 14 6.09 10.91 -1.04
C ILE A 14 5.36 11.44 -2.27
N ILE A 15 4.49 10.61 -2.86
CA ILE A 15 3.64 10.94 -4.00
C ILE A 15 2.19 11.11 -3.53
N ALA A 16 1.49 12.12 -4.03
CA ALA A 16 0.04 12.22 -3.84
C ALA A 16 -0.65 11.22 -4.79
N ALA A 17 -1.33 10.22 -4.24
CA ALA A 17 -1.95 9.15 -5.02
C ALA A 17 -3.25 9.61 -5.73
N SER A 18 -3.64 8.91 -6.80
CA SER A 18 -4.93 9.09 -7.48
C SER A 18 -6.07 8.89 -6.49
N CYS A 19 -6.75 9.98 -6.13
CA CYS A 19 -7.86 9.98 -5.17
C CYS A 19 -8.68 11.27 -5.32
N PRO A 20 -9.82 11.44 -4.62
CA PRO A 20 -10.62 12.66 -4.71
C PRO A 20 -9.84 13.95 -4.40
N ALA A 21 -8.70 13.89 -3.70
CA ALA A 21 -7.87 15.06 -3.46
C ALA A 21 -7.09 15.54 -4.71
N THR A 22 -6.97 14.70 -5.75
CA THR A 22 -6.22 14.99 -6.99
C THR A 22 -7.12 15.12 -8.22
N GLU A 23 -8.42 15.38 -8.02
CA GLU A 23 -9.41 15.59 -9.10
C GLU A 23 -9.65 17.08 -9.45
N SER A 24 -8.89 18.01 -8.85
CA SER A 24 -9.03 19.44 -9.10
C SER A 24 -7.68 20.17 -9.08
N LEU A 25 -7.58 21.27 -9.83
CA LEU A 25 -6.39 22.10 -9.89
C LEU A 25 -5.94 22.57 -8.49
N ILE A 26 -6.89 22.97 -7.63
CA ILE A 26 -6.58 23.42 -6.26
C ILE A 26 -5.92 22.31 -5.45
N GLY A 27 -6.47 21.08 -5.48
CA GLY A 27 -5.91 19.96 -4.75
C GLY A 27 -4.50 19.55 -5.25
N ILE A 28 -4.29 19.63 -6.56
CA ILE A 28 -2.99 19.39 -7.19
C ILE A 28 -1.97 20.45 -6.72
N LEU A 29 -2.32 21.73 -6.77
CA LEU A 29 -1.44 22.82 -6.31
C LEU A 29 -1.15 22.77 -4.81
N LEU A 30 -2.13 22.38 -3.99
CA LEU A 30 -1.93 22.17 -2.56
C LEU A 30 -1.00 20.98 -2.30
N SER A 31 -1.06 19.92 -3.10
CA SER A 31 -0.13 18.80 -3.01
C SER A 31 1.30 19.25 -3.30
N CYS A 32 1.50 19.98 -4.40
CA CYS A 32 2.81 20.53 -4.78
C CYS A 32 3.37 21.50 -3.71
N SER A 33 2.51 22.36 -3.16
CA SER A 33 2.90 23.33 -2.12
C SER A 33 3.24 22.69 -0.78
N ASN A 34 2.90 21.41 -0.58
CA ASN A 34 3.23 20.63 0.62
C ASN A 34 4.27 19.55 0.33
N ASP A 35 5.21 19.83 -0.59
CA ASP A 35 6.39 19.03 -0.88
C ASP A 35 6.09 17.61 -1.43
N ALA A 36 4.96 17.42 -2.11
CA ALA A 36 4.73 16.19 -2.88
C ALA A 36 5.83 16.03 -3.94
N GLY A 37 6.44 14.84 -3.99
CA GLY A 37 7.48 14.50 -4.96
C GLY A 37 6.93 14.39 -6.39
N ALA A 38 5.70 13.90 -6.52
CA ALA A 38 4.90 13.88 -7.74
C ALA A 38 3.40 13.85 -7.36
N VAL A 39 2.51 14.11 -8.32
CA VAL A 39 1.06 14.02 -8.13
C VAL A 39 0.48 13.09 -9.19
N VAL A 40 -0.20 12.03 -8.75
CA VAL A 40 -1.02 11.20 -9.63
C VAL A 40 -2.42 11.78 -9.69
N LEU A 41 -2.84 12.18 -10.89
CA LEU A 41 -4.16 12.75 -11.12
C LEU A 41 -5.25 11.69 -10.84
N LYS A 42 -6.45 12.16 -10.51
CA LYS A 42 -7.58 11.26 -10.34
C LYS A 42 -7.79 10.47 -11.63
N THR A 43 -8.03 9.17 -11.50
CA THR A 43 -8.21 8.29 -12.65
C THR A 43 -9.30 8.81 -13.60
N ALA A 44 -9.05 8.78 -14.90
CA ALA A 44 -9.97 9.19 -15.96
C ALA A 44 -10.13 8.13 -17.05
N SER A 45 -11.17 8.27 -17.87
CA SER A 45 -11.44 7.39 -19.02
C SER A 45 -12.26 8.12 -20.09
N SER A 46 -12.08 7.75 -21.35
CA SER A 46 -13.01 8.11 -22.43
C SER A 46 -14.33 7.34 -22.35
N THR A 47 -14.36 6.21 -21.65
CA THR A 47 -15.58 5.44 -21.37
C THR A 47 -16.52 6.16 -20.44
N ARG A 48 -17.80 6.21 -20.81
CA ARG A 48 -18.89 6.60 -19.91
C ARG A 48 -19.97 5.52 -19.92
N LEU A 49 -20.38 5.10 -18.73
CA LEU A 49 -21.52 4.20 -18.56
C LEU A 49 -22.85 4.97 -18.60
N ASN A 50 -23.98 4.27 -18.77
CA ASN A 50 -25.29 4.88 -19.01
C ASN A 50 -25.75 5.83 -17.88
N GLN A 51 -26.68 6.74 -18.18
CA GLN A 51 -27.14 7.81 -17.28
C GLN A 51 -27.58 7.34 -15.87
N ASN A 52 -28.13 6.13 -15.72
CA ASN A 52 -28.52 5.59 -14.40
C ASN A 52 -27.32 5.39 -13.45
N GLU A 53 -26.09 5.36 -13.97
CA GLU A 53 -24.86 5.31 -13.17
C GLU A 53 -24.23 6.70 -12.93
N THR A 54 -24.85 7.77 -13.42
CA THR A 54 -24.40 9.16 -13.20
C THR A 54 -25.06 9.83 -11.99
N GLU A 55 -26.19 9.31 -11.51
CA GLU A 55 -26.97 9.91 -10.40
C GLU A 55 -26.50 9.45 -9.00
N GLY A 56 -25.51 8.57 -8.92
CA GLY A 56 -24.98 8.04 -7.66
C GLY A 56 -23.94 8.94 -7.00
N GLY A 57 -23.98 9.05 -5.66
CA GLY A 57 -22.97 9.74 -4.87
C GLY A 57 -21.78 8.85 -4.47
N ARG A 58 -20.72 9.47 -3.91
CA ARG A 58 -19.70 8.74 -3.14
C ARG A 58 -20.21 8.52 -1.72
N HIS A 59 -20.18 7.28 -1.26
CA HIS A 59 -20.60 6.90 0.10
C HIS A 59 -19.45 6.22 0.82
N CYS A 60 -19.19 6.65 2.05
CA CYS A 60 -18.12 6.10 2.86
C CYS A 60 -18.62 5.56 4.20
N LEU A 61 -17.90 4.57 4.73
CA LEU A 61 -18.04 4.08 6.09
C LEU A 61 -16.66 3.81 6.66
N ILE A 62 -16.46 4.18 7.92
CA ILE A 62 -15.21 3.94 8.64
C ILE A 62 -15.56 3.17 9.90
N ASN A 63 -14.86 2.06 10.14
CA ASN A 63 -14.96 1.32 11.40
C ASN A 63 -13.59 0.70 11.76
N LYS A 64 -13.54 -0.11 12.81
CA LYS A 64 -12.30 -0.75 13.30
C LYS A 64 -11.59 -1.68 12.30
N GLN A 65 -12.31 -2.19 11.31
CA GLN A 65 -11.80 -3.10 10.29
C GLN A 65 -11.23 -2.35 9.07
N GLY A 66 -11.62 -1.08 8.84
CA GLY A 66 -11.10 -0.30 7.71
C GLY A 66 -12.00 0.86 7.27
N PHE A 67 -11.73 1.31 6.04
CA PHE A 67 -12.47 2.33 5.32
C PHE A 67 -13.15 1.67 4.13
N TRP A 68 -14.43 1.94 3.96
CA TRP A 68 -15.21 1.53 2.80
C TRP A 68 -15.57 2.76 1.99
N ALA A 69 -15.42 2.66 0.68
CA ALA A 69 -15.93 3.65 -0.26
C ALA A 69 -16.72 2.94 -1.35
N LYS A 70 -17.91 3.46 -1.63
CA LYS A 70 -18.73 3.07 -2.77
C LYS A 70 -18.93 4.28 -3.66
N SER A 71 -18.81 4.06 -4.96
CA SER A 71 -19.22 5.03 -5.97
C SER A 71 -19.61 4.31 -7.25
N THR A 72 -20.37 4.99 -8.11
CA THR A 72 -20.58 4.54 -9.49
C THR A 72 -19.36 4.88 -10.33
N PHE A 73 -19.14 4.17 -11.43
CA PHE A 73 -17.96 4.38 -12.29
C PHE A 73 -17.83 5.86 -12.71
N ASN A 74 -18.87 6.40 -13.33
CA ASN A 74 -18.94 7.77 -13.84
C ASN A 74 -18.78 8.88 -12.78
N ARG A 75 -19.02 8.57 -11.49
CA ARG A 75 -18.82 9.51 -10.39
C ARG A 75 -17.46 9.33 -9.71
N GLU A 76 -16.96 8.09 -9.70
CA GLU A 76 -15.69 7.80 -9.08
C GLU A 76 -14.54 8.37 -9.88
N ILE A 77 -14.55 8.17 -11.21
CA ILE A 77 -13.50 8.63 -12.12
C ILE A 77 -13.88 9.92 -12.84
N MET A 78 -12.87 10.64 -13.34
CA MET A 78 -13.06 11.78 -14.22
C MET A 78 -13.36 11.32 -15.66
N SER A 79 -13.99 12.17 -16.44
CA SER A 79 -13.94 12.03 -17.90
C SER A 79 -12.55 12.38 -18.42
N LEU A 80 -12.16 11.80 -19.55
CA LEU A 80 -10.90 12.14 -20.21
C LEU A 80 -10.77 13.66 -20.45
N ASN A 81 -11.84 14.32 -20.89
CA ASN A 81 -11.83 15.77 -21.14
C ASN A 81 -11.50 16.60 -19.89
N GLU A 82 -12.01 16.22 -18.71
CA GLU A 82 -11.68 16.90 -17.45
C GLU A 82 -10.19 16.77 -17.11
N GLU A 83 -9.60 15.58 -17.33
CA GLU A 83 -8.16 15.38 -17.12
C GLU A 83 -7.30 16.19 -18.12
N LEU A 84 -7.67 16.21 -19.41
CA LEU A 84 -6.99 17.01 -20.43
C LEU A 84 -7.05 18.52 -20.11
N GLU A 85 -8.20 18.99 -19.61
CA GLU A 85 -8.34 20.37 -19.16
C GLU A 85 -7.43 20.65 -17.94
N LEU A 86 -7.39 19.76 -16.96
CA LEU A 86 -6.49 19.90 -15.80
C LEU A 86 -5.02 19.97 -16.23
N LEU A 87 -4.56 19.06 -17.10
CA LEU A 87 -3.20 19.08 -17.65
C LEU A 87 -2.89 20.39 -18.39
N THR A 88 -3.85 20.87 -19.19
CA THR A 88 -3.73 22.16 -19.90
C THR A 88 -3.68 23.35 -18.94
N GLN A 89 -4.44 23.32 -17.84
CA GLN A 89 -4.40 24.36 -16.82
C GLN A 89 -3.05 24.35 -16.08
N ILE A 90 -2.56 23.17 -15.73
CA ILE A 90 -1.26 22.97 -15.05
C ILE A 90 -0.11 23.48 -15.92
N SER A 91 -0.10 23.18 -17.21
CA SER A 91 0.98 23.59 -18.14
C SER A 91 1.10 25.11 -18.31
N ARG A 92 0.04 25.87 -17.97
CA ARG A 92 0.03 27.34 -17.99
C ARG A 92 0.56 27.96 -16.71
N ILE A 93 0.76 27.17 -15.65
CA ILE A 93 1.23 27.68 -14.36
C ILE A 93 2.76 27.80 -14.43
N PRO A 94 3.33 28.99 -14.18
CA PRO A 94 4.77 29.17 -14.15
C PRO A 94 5.42 28.21 -13.16
N SER A 95 6.45 27.48 -13.59
CA SER A 95 7.10 26.45 -12.77
C SER A 95 7.73 27.05 -11.52
N PHE A 96 7.07 26.97 -10.36
CA PHE A 96 7.67 27.20 -9.04
C PHE A 96 8.38 25.92 -8.57
N GLY A 97 9.36 25.49 -9.37
CA GLY A 97 10.04 24.21 -9.25
C GLY A 97 9.19 23.05 -9.77
N PHE A 98 9.84 22.18 -10.53
CA PHE A 98 9.20 21.06 -11.22
C PHE A 98 8.68 19.99 -10.23
N VAL A 99 7.47 19.50 -10.48
CA VAL A 99 6.83 18.34 -9.83
C VAL A 99 6.17 17.55 -10.96
N PRO A 100 6.51 16.27 -11.18
CA PRO A 100 5.89 15.49 -12.23
C PRO A 100 4.38 15.29 -12.00
N PHE A 101 3.60 15.43 -13.07
CA PHE A 101 2.17 15.11 -13.09
C PHE A 101 1.93 13.81 -13.83
N ILE A 102 1.42 12.82 -13.12
CA ILE A 102 1.17 11.47 -13.63
C ILE A 102 -0.32 11.37 -13.96
N ALA A 103 -0.66 11.34 -15.25
CA ALA A 103 -2.04 11.10 -15.68
C ALA A 103 -2.43 9.66 -15.35
N SER A 104 -3.62 9.43 -14.81
CA SER A 104 -4.08 8.09 -14.45
C SER A 104 -5.26 7.73 -15.32
N VAL A 105 -5.11 6.72 -16.18
CA VAL A 105 -6.16 6.33 -17.13
C VAL A 105 -6.64 4.92 -16.85
N THR A 106 -7.91 4.65 -17.11
CA THR A 106 -8.52 3.33 -16.98
C THR A 106 -9.43 3.01 -18.16
N GLU A 107 -9.63 1.71 -18.38
CA GLU A 107 -10.68 1.18 -19.23
C GLU A 107 -11.36 -0.02 -18.57
N LEU A 108 -12.53 -0.39 -19.08
CA LEU A 108 -13.32 -1.51 -18.56
C LEU A 108 -12.87 -2.86 -19.12
N GLU A 109 -12.22 -2.84 -20.27
CA GLU A 109 -11.76 -4.03 -21.00
C GLU A 109 -10.31 -3.84 -21.47
N MET A 110 -9.68 -4.93 -21.91
CA MET A 110 -8.33 -4.88 -22.50
C MET A 110 -8.38 -4.53 -23.99
N ASP A 111 -9.11 -3.47 -24.35
CA ASP A 111 -9.17 -2.93 -25.70
C ASP A 111 -7.95 -2.03 -25.97
N ILE A 112 -7.03 -2.53 -26.78
CA ILE A 112 -5.76 -1.85 -27.09
C ILE A 112 -5.98 -0.48 -27.72
N GLU A 113 -6.92 -0.35 -28.67
CA GLU A 113 -7.13 0.91 -29.39
C GLU A 113 -7.61 2.00 -28.44
N LYS A 114 -8.48 1.63 -27.50
CA LYS A 114 -9.05 2.55 -26.52
C LYS A 114 -8.06 2.99 -25.46
N TRP A 115 -7.33 2.04 -24.87
CA TRP A 115 -6.24 2.37 -23.95
C TRP A 115 -5.19 3.27 -24.62
N LEU A 116 -4.82 2.97 -25.87
CA LEU A 116 -3.87 3.78 -26.64
C LEU A 116 -4.39 5.19 -26.93
N ALA A 117 -5.66 5.33 -27.28
CA ALA A 117 -6.27 6.62 -27.54
C ALA A 117 -6.21 7.52 -26.29
N ASP A 118 -6.60 6.98 -25.12
CA ASP A 118 -6.57 7.71 -23.85
C ASP A 118 -5.13 8.06 -23.44
N CYS A 119 -4.20 7.09 -23.54
CA CYS A 119 -2.77 7.32 -23.24
C CYS A 119 -2.15 8.42 -24.11
N ARG A 120 -2.42 8.41 -25.42
CA ARG A 120 -1.93 9.44 -26.35
C ARG A 120 -2.55 10.80 -26.05
N ALA A 121 -3.83 10.84 -25.67
CA ALA A 121 -4.49 12.09 -25.36
C ALA A 121 -3.84 12.78 -24.16
N VAL A 122 -3.63 12.05 -23.06
CA VAL A 122 -3.01 12.60 -21.84
C VAL A 122 -1.52 12.93 -22.04
N GLU A 123 -0.79 12.13 -22.82
CA GLU A 123 0.59 12.45 -23.20
C GLU A 123 0.65 13.75 -24.00
N ASN A 124 -0.19 13.91 -25.02
CA ASN A 124 -0.23 15.12 -25.85
C ASN A 124 -0.66 16.37 -25.06
N ALA A 125 -1.44 16.20 -23.99
CA ALA A 125 -1.82 17.28 -23.08
C ALA A 125 -0.71 17.67 -22.09
N GLY A 126 0.40 16.93 -22.06
CA GLY A 126 1.59 17.25 -21.28
C GLY A 126 1.74 16.48 -19.97
N ALA A 127 1.15 15.30 -19.84
CA ALA A 127 1.46 14.40 -18.72
C ALA A 127 2.95 14.01 -18.74
N ASP A 128 3.60 14.00 -17.58
CA ASP A 128 5.01 13.61 -17.43
C ASP A 128 5.19 12.09 -17.42
N ALA A 129 4.15 11.35 -17.02
CA ALA A 129 4.08 9.90 -17.04
C ALA A 129 2.61 9.46 -17.05
N ILE A 130 2.38 8.17 -17.32
CA ILE A 130 1.05 7.58 -17.37
C ILE A 130 0.96 6.44 -16.36
N GLN A 131 -0.05 6.49 -15.49
CA GLN A 131 -0.47 5.37 -14.68
C GLN A 131 -1.62 4.64 -15.36
N LEU A 132 -1.50 3.32 -15.52
CA LEU A 132 -2.59 2.48 -16.01
C LEU A 132 -3.33 1.89 -14.82
N ASP A 133 -4.52 2.39 -14.52
CA ASP A 133 -5.34 1.92 -13.41
C ASP A 133 -6.12 0.68 -13.84
N LEU A 134 -5.70 -0.50 -13.35
CA LEU A 134 -6.28 -1.79 -13.73
C LEU A 134 -7.47 -2.20 -12.84
N PHE A 135 -7.90 -1.36 -11.90
CA PHE A 135 -8.93 -1.70 -10.91
C PHE A 135 -10.31 -2.00 -11.53
N TYR A 136 -10.62 -1.32 -12.64
CA TYR A 136 -11.95 -1.35 -13.26
C TYR A 136 -12.14 -2.47 -14.28
N ILE A 137 -11.07 -3.17 -14.68
CA ILE A 137 -11.19 -4.39 -15.48
C ILE A 137 -11.77 -5.50 -14.59
N GLU A 138 -13.00 -5.91 -14.87
CA GLU A 138 -13.65 -6.98 -14.11
C GLU A 138 -13.08 -8.35 -14.48
N ASN A 139 -12.93 -9.21 -13.46
CA ASN A 139 -12.48 -10.60 -13.63
C ASN A 139 -11.22 -10.72 -14.50
N LEU A 140 -10.22 -9.86 -14.25
CA LEU A 140 -8.99 -9.74 -15.05
C LEU A 140 -8.40 -11.11 -15.46
N LEU A 141 -8.29 -12.06 -14.51
CA LEU A 141 -7.73 -13.40 -14.75
C LEU A 141 -8.67 -14.39 -15.45
N ALA A 142 -9.97 -14.12 -15.52
CA ALA A 142 -10.95 -15.00 -16.15
C ALA A 142 -11.09 -14.75 -17.66
N VAL A 143 -10.41 -13.73 -18.19
CA VAL A 143 -10.40 -13.43 -19.62
C VAL A 143 -9.69 -14.55 -20.38
N SER A 144 -10.29 -15.04 -21.47
CA SER A 144 -9.62 -16.01 -22.33
C SER A 144 -8.33 -15.43 -22.92
N ASP A 145 -7.27 -16.22 -22.91
CA ASP A 145 -5.93 -15.81 -23.37
C ASP A 145 -5.42 -14.56 -22.63
N PHE A 146 -5.78 -14.43 -21.34
CA PHE A 146 -5.44 -13.28 -20.50
C PHE A 146 -3.96 -12.89 -20.60
N GLU A 147 -3.02 -13.84 -20.46
CA GLU A 147 -1.59 -13.52 -20.50
C GLU A 147 -1.18 -12.83 -21.80
N GLU A 148 -1.60 -13.37 -22.94
CA GLU A 148 -1.25 -12.84 -24.26
C GLU A 148 -1.85 -11.45 -24.46
N LYS A 149 -3.15 -11.29 -24.13
CA LYS A 149 -3.85 -10.01 -24.25
C LYS A 149 -3.24 -8.95 -23.35
N PHE A 150 -2.96 -9.27 -22.09
CA PHE A 150 -2.40 -8.35 -21.12
C PHE A 150 -0.97 -7.93 -21.50
N ILE A 151 -0.13 -8.88 -21.92
CA ILE A 151 1.23 -8.57 -22.40
C ILE A 151 1.18 -7.74 -23.68
N SER A 152 0.30 -8.08 -24.62
CA SER A 152 0.13 -7.34 -25.89
C SER A 152 -0.31 -5.90 -25.63
N LEU A 153 -1.33 -5.70 -24.80
CA LEU A 153 -1.82 -4.39 -24.39
C LEU A 153 -0.69 -3.52 -23.84
N LEU A 154 0.07 -4.03 -22.88
CA LEU A 154 1.16 -3.28 -22.26
C LEU A 154 2.29 -2.98 -23.25
N LYS A 155 2.64 -3.91 -24.14
CA LYS A 155 3.65 -3.69 -25.19
C LYS A 155 3.22 -2.62 -26.17
N GLU A 156 1.98 -2.66 -26.64
CA GLU A 156 1.44 -1.69 -27.58
C GLU A 156 1.40 -0.29 -26.98
N ILE A 157 1.02 -0.15 -25.71
CA ILE A 157 1.09 1.11 -24.98
C ILE A 157 2.54 1.62 -24.90
N LEU A 158 3.48 0.76 -24.49
CA LEU A 158 4.89 1.13 -24.39
C LEU A 158 5.52 1.52 -25.74
N SER A 159 5.13 0.89 -26.85
CA SER A 159 5.69 1.21 -28.16
C SER A 159 5.14 2.51 -28.76
N HIS A 160 4.01 3.00 -28.24
CA HIS A 160 3.28 4.16 -28.77
C HIS A 160 3.20 5.34 -27.81
N THR A 161 3.85 5.25 -26.65
CA THR A 161 4.03 6.36 -25.69
C THR A 161 5.52 6.61 -25.51
N LYS A 162 5.89 7.88 -25.30
CA LYS A 162 7.26 8.34 -25.05
C LYS A 162 7.50 8.59 -23.57
N VAL A 163 6.45 8.97 -22.84
CA VAL A 163 6.50 9.17 -21.40
C VAL A 163 6.53 7.81 -20.67
N PRO A 164 7.12 7.74 -19.46
CA PRO A 164 7.10 6.53 -18.64
C PRO A 164 5.68 6.01 -18.37
N VAL A 165 5.50 4.70 -18.47
CA VAL A 165 4.22 4.02 -18.19
C VAL A 165 4.35 3.14 -16.95
N MET A 166 3.39 3.26 -16.04
CA MET A 166 3.38 2.63 -14.72
C MET A 166 2.03 1.98 -14.42
N PRO A 167 1.85 0.66 -14.64
CA PRO A 167 0.63 -0.03 -14.26
C PRO A 167 0.41 -0.02 -12.75
N LYS A 168 -0.83 0.25 -12.32
CA LYS A 168 -1.25 0.18 -10.92
C LYS A 168 -1.89 -1.18 -10.64
N LEU A 169 -1.25 -1.95 -9.77
CA LEU A 169 -1.74 -3.28 -9.42
C LEU A 169 -2.78 -3.22 -8.31
N ASN A 170 -3.65 -4.22 -8.32
CA ASN A 170 -4.54 -4.57 -7.21
C ASN A 170 -4.30 -6.03 -6.82
N ILE A 171 -4.87 -6.47 -5.70
CA ILE A 171 -4.61 -7.80 -5.15
C ILE A 171 -5.15 -8.96 -6.00
N GLY A 172 -5.95 -8.68 -7.02
CA GLY A 172 -6.49 -9.67 -7.94
C GLY A 172 -5.43 -10.27 -8.88
N LEU A 173 -4.27 -9.63 -9.02
CA LEU A 173 -3.12 -10.16 -9.76
C LEU A 173 -1.96 -10.45 -8.79
N PRO A 174 -1.75 -11.72 -8.37
CA PRO A 174 -0.70 -12.08 -7.41
C PRO A 174 0.69 -11.56 -7.79
N ALA A 175 1.48 -11.12 -6.82
CA ALA A 175 2.71 -10.36 -7.04
C ALA A 175 3.72 -11.05 -7.97
N GLU A 176 3.98 -12.35 -7.79
CA GLU A 176 4.90 -13.13 -8.61
C GLU A 176 4.40 -13.28 -10.05
N TYR A 177 3.08 -13.46 -10.21
CA TYR A 177 2.47 -13.57 -11.52
C TYR A 177 2.44 -12.22 -12.24
N ALA A 178 2.11 -11.14 -11.52
CA ALA A 178 2.26 -9.78 -12.02
C ALA A 178 3.69 -9.53 -12.51
N ALA A 179 4.69 -9.85 -11.70
CA ALA A 179 6.10 -9.67 -12.05
C ALA A 179 6.47 -10.39 -13.36
N PHE A 180 6.03 -11.65 -13.53
CA PHE A 180 6.22 -12.41 -14.75
C PHE A 180 5.63 -11.73 -15.99
N LEU A 181 4.36 -11.30 -15.91
CA LEU A 181 3.66 -10.66 -17.03
C LEU A 181 4.27 -9.30 -17.37
N LEU A 182 4.52 -8.46 -16.36
CA LEU A 182 5.10 -7.13 -16.52
C LEU A 182 6.50 -7.19 -17.13
N LYS A 183 7.32 -8.18 -16.73
CA LYS A 183 8.66 -8.40 -17.29
C LYS A 183 8.60 -8.83 -18.75
N LYS A 184 7.66 -9.72 -19.11
CA LYS A 184 7.42 -10.11 -20.52
C LYS A 184 6.93 -8.95 -21.37
N ALA A 185 6.19 -8.02 -20.78
CA ALA A 185 5.71 -6.81 -21.46
C ALA A 185 6.79 -5.72 -21.60
N GLY A 186 7.87 -5.76 -20.81
CA GLY A 186 8.91 -4.73 -20.81
C GLY A 186 8.60 -3.54 -19.90
N ILE A 187 7.69 -3.71 -18.93
CA ILE A 187 7.36 -2.68 -17.95
C ILE A 187 8.53 -2.48 -16.99
N LYS A 188 8.85 -1.21 -16.69
CA LYS A 188 9.91 -0.82 -15.75
C LYS A 188 9.35 -0.30 -14.42
N TYR A 189 8.24 0.42 -14.46
CA TYR A 189 7.67 1.13 -13.30
C TYR A 189 6.37 0.46 -12.87
N VAL A 190 6.15 0.34 -11.55
CA VAL A 190 4.92 -0.27 -11.01
C VAL A 190 4.37 0.57 -9.86
N SER A 191 3.05 0.79 -9.87
CA SER A 191 2.30 1.47 -8.81
C SER A 191 1.56 0.43 -7.97
N LEU A 192 1.63 0.56 -6.66
CA LEU A 192 1.02 -0.34 -5.68
C LEU A 192 0.26 0.45 -4.63
N LEU A 193 -0.79 -0.07 -3.99
CA LEU A 193 -1.78 -1.03 -4.44
C LEU A 193 -3.12 -0.30 -4.47
N ASP A 194 -4.01 -0.72 -5.37
CA ASP A 194 -5.40 -0.28 -5.30
C ASP A 194 -6.15 -0.89 -4.10
N SER A 195 -7.28 -0.27 -3.77
CA SER A 195 -8.28 -0.77 -2.85
C SER A 195 -8.78 -2.17 -3.23
N ILE A 196 -9.41 -2.84 -2.28
CA ILE A 196 -9.86 -4.23 -2.43
C ILE A 196 -11.37 -4.23 -2.61
N LYS A 197 -11.88 -4.81 -3.70
CA LYS A 197 -13.34 -5.01 -3.87
C LYS A 197 -13.85 -5.90 -2.73
N SER A 198 -14.87 -5.44 -2.00
CA SER A 198 -15.39 -6.13 -0.82
C SER A 198 -16.89 -5.89 -0.66
N PRO A 199 -17.67 -6.86 -0.15
CA PRO A 199 -19.02 -6.58 0.29
C PRO A 199 -19.05 -5.61 1.49
N ALA A 200 -20.22 -5.02 1.72
CA ALA A 200 -20.45 -4.12 2.85
C ALA A 200 -20.33 -4.87 4.17
N PRO A 201 -19.70 -4.28 5.20
CA PRO A 201 -19.52 -4.96 6.47
C PRO A 201 -20.86 -5.09 7.18
N LEU A 202 -21.07 -6.25 7.81
CA LEU A 202 -22.19 -6.48 8.71
C LEU A 202 -21.99 -5.68 10.00
N SER A 203 -23.07 -5.12 10.50
CA SER A 203 -23.17 -4.47 11.81
C SER A 203 -24.36 -5.04 12.58
N PHE A 204 -24.47 -4.73 13.86
CA PHE A 204 -25.63 -5.11 14.68
C PHE A 204 -26.23 -3.84 15.28
N SER A 205 -27.57 -3.73 15.28
CA SER A 205 -28.27 -2.65 15.98
C SER A 205 -28.12 -2.80 17.50
N PRO A 206 -28.44 -1.77 18.31
CA PRO A 206 -28.47 -1.89 19.76
C PRO A 206 -29.36 -3.05 20.27
N GLU A 207 -30.39 -3.41 19.52
CA GLU A 207 -31.32 -4.53 19.81
C GLU A 207 -30.78 -5.90 19.34
N GLY A 208 -29.53 -5.96 18.85
CA GLY A 208 -28.88 -7.19 18.41
C GLY A 208 -29.33 -7.70 17.04
N GLN A 209 -30.01 -6.88 16.24
CA GLN A 209 -30.45 -7.27 14.90
C GLN A 209 -29.34 -7.04 13.87
N PRO A 210 -29.11 -7.98 12.93
CA PRO A 210 -28.13 -7.79 11.86
C PRO A 210 -28.54 -6.61 10.97
N ALA A 211 -27.59 -5.74 10.67
CA ALA A 211 -27.81 -4.53 9.89
C ALA A 211 -26.63 -4.28 8.93
N VAL A 212 -26.93 -3.74 7.76
CA VAL A 212 -25.93 -3.26 6.79
C VAL A 212 -26.28 -1.82 6.43
N ASN A 213 -25.27 -0.97 6.28
CA ASN A 213 -25.49 0.37 5.76
C ASN A 213 -25.96 0.27 4.29
N LYS A 214 -27.25 0.56 4.07
CA LYS A 214 -27.89 0.44 2.76
C LYS A 214 -27.24 1.32 1.69
N THR A 215 -26.59 2.42 2.06
CA THR A 215 -25.90 3.29 1.08
C THR A 215 -24.71 2.58 0.43
N LEU A 216 -24.14 1.58 1.10
CA LEU A 216 -23.00 0.78 0.62
C LEU A 216 -23.39 -0.47 -0.18
N LEU A 217 -24.69 -0.79 -0.29
CA LEU A 217 -25.14 -1.95 -1.04
C LEU A 217 -25.07 -1.69 -2.55
N GLY A 218 -24.56 -2.64 -3.32
CA GLY A 218 -24.44 -2.56 -4.78
C GLY A 218 -23.03 -2.91 -5.28
N SER A 219 -22.79 -2.70 -6.57
CA SER A 219 -21.46 -2.78 -7.18
C SER A 219 -20.60 -1.56 -6.79
N GLY A 220 -19.28 -1.65 -7.05
CA GLY A 220 -18.36 -0.52 -6.88
C GLY A 220 -17.97 -0.20 -5.44
N LEU A 221 -18.20 -1.12 -4.50
CA LEU A 221 -17.73 -1.01 -3.12
C LEU A 221 -16.32 -1.59 -2.98
N SER A 222 -15.41 -0.82 -2.37
CA SER A 222 -14.09 -1.28 -1.99
C SER A 222 -13.78 -1.00 -0.53
N VAL A 223 -12.79 -1.72 0.00
CA VAL A 223 -12.22 -1.56 1.33
C VAL A 223 -10.73 -1.23 1.23
N PHE A 224 -10.27 -0.35 2.11
CA PHE A 224 -8.88 0.06 2.22
C PHE A 224 -8.55 0.49 3.65
N GLY A 225 -7.27 0.59 3.98
CA GLY A 225 -6.82 1.01 5.31
C GLY A 225 -5.48 0.37 5.70
N SER A 226 -5.05 0.58 6.95
CA SER A 226 -3.74 0.12 7.43
C SER A 226 -3.55 -1.40 7.40
N PHE A 227 -4.63 -2.18 7.41
CA PHE A 227 -4.55 -3.64 7.26
C PHE A 227 -3.96 -4.07 5.91
N MET A 228 -3.91 -3.17 4.91
CA MET A 228 -3.28 -3.44 3.63
C MET A 228 -1.76 -3.36 3.67
N LEU A 229 -1.14 -2.70 4.66
CA LEU A 229 0.31 -2.49 4.67
C LEU A 229 1.11 -3.81 4.58
N PRO A 230 0.77 -4.91 5.30
CA PRO A 230 1.43 -6.20 5.11
C PRO A 230 1.34 -6.75 3.69
N ILE A 231 0.23 -6.50 2.99
CA ILE A 231 0.03 -6.90 1.58
C ILE A 231 0.92 -6.04 0.68
N THR A 232 0.91 -4.72 0.88
CA THR A 232 1.77 -3.76 0.17
C THR A 232 3.25 -4.12 0.33
N ARG A 233 3.68 -4.50 1.54
CA ARG A 233 5.05 -4.96 1.82
C ARG A 233 5.42 -6.18 0.97
N ASN A 234 4.56 -7.19 0.91
CA ASN A 234 4.80 -8.38 0.10
C ASN A 234 4.95 -8.04 -1.39
N TYR A 235 4.02 -7.28 -1.98
CA TYR A 235 4.11 -6.87 -3.38
C TYR A 235 5.36 -6.02 -3.66
N THR A 236 5.68 -5.09 -2.76
CA THR A 236 6.88 -4.26 -2.87
C THR A 236 8.13 -5.12 -2.91
N GLN A 237 8.27 -6.06 -1.96
CA GLN A 237 9.43 -6.95 -1.89
C GLN A 237 9.60 -7.79 -3.16
N VAL A 238 8.51 -8.42 -3.63
CA VAL A 238 8.53 -9.30 -4.81
C VAL A 238 8.91 -8.50 -6.06
N LEU A 239 8.27 -7.36 -6.30
CA LEU A 239 8.50 -6.56 -7.51
C LEU A 239 9.89 -5.88 -7.48
N CYS A 240 10.33 -5.35 -6.35
CA CYS A 240 11.67 -4.76 -6.25
C CYS A 240 12.75 -5.83 -6.50
N ARG A 241 12.55 -7.06 -5.99
CA ARG A 241 13.47 -8.19 -6.24
C ARG A 241 13.52 -8.59 -7.72
N GLU A 242 12.40 -8.46 -8.43
CA GLU A 242 12.33 -8.73 -9.87
C GLU A 242 12.86 -7.58 -10.75
N GLY A 243 13.30 -6.47 -10.14
CA GLY A 243 13.99 -5.37 -10.80
C GLY A 243 13.10 -4.20 -11.22
N PHE A 244 11.85 -4.15 -10.76
CA PHE A 244 10.94 -3.04 -11.04
C PHE A 244 11.26 -1.81 -10.15
N GLU A 245 11.06 -0.61 -10.70
CA GLU A 245 11.01 0.62 -9.91
C GLU A 245 9.59 0.80 -9.36
N VAL A 246 9.44 0.68 -8.04
CA VAL A 246 8.12 0.61 -7.39
C VAL A 246 7.75 1.92 -6.69
N CYS A 247 6.54 2.42 -6.97
CA CYS A 247 5.82 3.40 -6.16
C CYS A 247 4.85 2.66 -5.22
N ALA A 248 5.26 2.45 -3.97
CA ALA A 248 4.53 1.64 -3.01
C ALA A 248 3.41 2.41 -2.31
N GLY A 249 2.29 1.78 -2.00
CA GLY A 249 1.13 2.47 -1.41
C GLY A 249 0.04 1.50 -1.00
N GLY A 250 -0.90 1.97 -0.18
CA GLY A 250 -1.91 1.13 0.46
C GLY A 250 -1.54 0.81 1.90
N GLY A 251 -2.33 1.36 2.83
CA GLY A 251 -2.16 1.14 4.28
C GLY A 251 -1.06 1.95 4.97
N VAL A 252 -0.36 2.83 4.26
CA VAL A 252 0.69 3.71 4.80
C VAL A 252 0.08 4.83 5.64
N LYS A 253 0.58 5.02 6.86
CA LYS A 253 0.10 6.05 7.79
C LYS A 253 1.20 6.87 8.46
N THR A 254 2.38 6.29 8.62
CA THR A 254 3.46 6.84 9.46
C THR A 254 4.77 6.94 8.69
N ALA A 255 5.73 7.68 9.24
CA ALA A 255 7.09 7.75 8.71
C ALA A 255 7.81 6.39 8.76
N GLU A 256 7.50 5.57 9.77
CA GLU A 256 7.99 4.21 9.91
C GLU A 256 7.47 3.31 8.78
N ASP A 257 6.19 3.42 8.42
CA ASP A 257 5.61 2.66 7.30
C ASP A 257 6.28 3.06 5.97
N ILE A 258 6.57 4.35 5.78
CA ILE A 258 7.28 4.85 4.60
C ILE A 258 8.70 4.29 4.57
N ALA A 259 9.45 4.42 5.66
CA ALA A 259 10.81 3.90 5.77
C ALA A 259 10.87 2.38 5.54
N ASP A 260 9.89 1.63 6.07
CA ASP A 260 9.76 0.19 5.86
C ASP A 260 9.63 -0.18 4.37
N LEU A 261 8.77 0.51 3.63
CA LEU A 261 8.62 0.27 2.18
C LEU A 261 9.86 0.67 1.39
N LEU A 262 10.55 1.76 1.79
CA LEU A 262 11.83 2.14 1.20
C LEU A 262 12.92 1.09 1.44
N PHE A 263 12.99 0.51 2.65
CA PHE A 263 13.92 -0.60 2.95
C PHE A 263 13.57 -1.90 2.20
N LEU A 264 12.31 -2.09 1.81
CA LEU A 264 11.92 -3.19 0.92
C LEU A 264 12.28 -2.92 -0.56
N GLY A 265 12.79 -1.73 -0.88
CA GLY A 265 13.32 -1.36 -2.20
C GLY A 265 12.43 -0.40 -3.01
N ALA A 266 11.30 0.06 -2.46
CA ALA A 266 10.48 1.05 -3.15
C ALA A 266 11.28 2.34 -3.43
N LYS A 267 11.06 2.94 -4.61
CA LYS A 267 11.68 4.24 -4.97
C LYS A 267 10.92 5.41 -4.35
N THR A 268 9.61 5.26 -4.27
CA THR A 268 8.67 6.26 -3.77
C THR A 268 7.53 5.57 -3.03
N VAL A 269 6.84 6.35 -2.19
CA VAL A 269 5.66 5.90 -1.45
C VAL A 269 4.50 6.85 -1.74
N GLN A 270 3.32 6.34 -2.06
CA GLN A 270 2.14 7.15 -2.33
C GLN A 270 1.11 7.08 -1.20
N ILE A 271 0.45 8.21 -0.95
CA ILE A 271 -0.59 8.33 0.08
C ILE A 271 -1.87 8.96 -0.49
N ALA A 272 -3.02 8.39 -0.13
CA ALA A 272 -4.35 8.94 -0.43
C ALA A 272 -5.11 9.21 0.86
N THR A 273 -5.31 8.16 1.68
CA THR A 273 -6.11 8.22 2.92
C THR A 273 -5.62 9.29 3.89
N GLU A 274 -4.30 9.43 4.06
CA GLU A 274 -3.70 10.44 4.93
C GLU A 274 -4.02 11.88 4.46
N ILE A 275 -4.03 12.13 3.14
CA ILE A 275 -4.43 13.43 2.58
C ILE A 275 -5.92 13.68 2.82
N LEU A 276 -6.76 12.67 2.59
CA LEU A 276 -8.22 12.78 2.74
C LEU A 276 -8.65 13.02 4.20
N LEU A 277 -7.94 12.44 5.17
CA LEU A 277 -8.27 12.57 6.60
C LEU A 277 -7.63 13.77 7.28
N HIS A 278 -6.43 14.18 6.85
CA HIS A 278 -5.61 15.16 7.57
C HIS A 278 -5.25 16.39 6.72
N GLY A 279 -5.69 16.43 5.46
CA GLY A 279 -5.41 17.51 4.52
C GLY A 279 -3.99 17.45 3.94
N PHE A 280 -3.73 18.32 2.96
CA PHE A 280 -2.48 18.32 2.18
C PHE A 280 -1.20 18.55 2.99
N LYS A 281 -1.29 19.25 4.14
CA LYS A 281 -0.14 19.45 5.05
C LYS A 281 0.43 18.13 5.57
N ARG A 282 -0.37 17.06 5.59
CA ARG A 282 0.08 15.73 6.01
C ARG A 282 1.19 15.18 5.12
N ILE A 283 1.24 15.56 3.84
CA ILE A 283 2.34 15.21 2.91
C ILE A 283 3.66 15.74 3.48
N LYS A 284 3.70 17.05 3.76
CA LYS A 284 4.89 17.70 4.33
C LYS A 284 5.29 17.10 5.67
N THR A 285 4.32 16.89 6.57
CA THR A 285 4.57 16.26 7.88
C THR A 285 5.25 14.91 7.72
N LEU A 286 4.72 14.01 6.88
CA LEU A 286 5.30 12.69 6.68
C LEU A 286 6.68 12.76 5.98
N THR A 287 6.87 13.69 5.04
CA THR A 287 8.18 13.91 4.39
C THR A 287 9.24 14.32 5.40
N ASP A 288 8.91 15.26 6.28
CA ASP A 288 9.82 15.79 7.31
C ASP A 288 10.09 14.72 8.39
N GLU A 289 9.06 14.02 8.86
CA GLU A 289 9.18 12.92 9.85
C GLU A 289 10.03 11.76 9.30
N THR A 290 9.79 11.34 8.05
CA THR A 290 10.58 10.28 7.39
C THR A 290 12.03 10.70 7.23
N SER A 291 12.27 11.94 6.79
CA SER A 291 13.63 12.47 6.64
C SER A 291 14.36 12.53 7.98
N ALA A 292 13.68 12.92 9.07
CA ALA A 292 14.24 12.92 10.41
C ALA A 292 14.53 11.50 10.92
N LEU A 293 13.64 10.55 10.67
CA LEU A 293 13.80 9.14 11.03
C LEU A 293 15.03 8.52 10.36
N LEU A 294 15.15 8.67 9.04
CA LEU A 294 16.29 8.16 8.26
C LEU A 294 17.60 8.82 8.71
N LYS A 295 17.60 10.15 8.89
CA LYS A 295 18.80 10.87 9.37
C LYS A 295 19.23 10.39 10.75
N LYS A 296 18.30 10.14 11.67
CA LYS A 296 18.60 9.61 13.00
C LYS A 296 19.21 8.20 12.94
N ALA A 297 18.83 7.41 11.94
CA ALA A 297 19.41 6.10 11.66
C ALA A 297 20.75 6.16 10.90
N GLY A 298 21.26 7.36 10.57
CA GLY A 298 22.49 7.53 9.79
C GLY A 298 22.31 7.28 8.29
N ILE A 299 21.07 7.28 7.79
CA ILE A 299 20.71 7.00 6.40
C ILE A 299 20.46 8.32 5.69
N THR A 300 21.31 8.65 4.72
CA THR A 300 21.37 10.01 4.13
C THR A 300 21.11 10.03 2.63
N ASP A 301 21.14 8.88 1.96
CA ASP A 301 21.01 8.76 0.52
C ASP A 301 20.32 7.45 0.11
N GLU A 302 20.04 7.32 -1.18
CA GLU A 302 19.32 6.17 -1.75
C GLU A 302 20.11 4.86 -1.64
N GLU A 303 21.44 4.91 -1.75
CA GLU A 303 22.29 3.72 -1.66
C GLU A 303 22.37 3.18 -0.22
N SER A 304 22.38 4.06 0.78
CA SER A 304 22.30 3.68 2.20
C SER A 304 20.93 3.11 2.56
N ILE A 305 19.82 3.60 1.99
CA ILE A 305 18.49 2.96 2.11
C ILE A 305 18.57 1.53 1.58
N LYS A 306 19.06 1.36 0.34
CA LYS A 306 19.14 0.06 -0.32
C LYS A 306 20.02 -0.92 0.45
N THR A 307 21.22 -0.50 0.86
CA THR A 307 22.16 -1.32 1.63
C THR A 307 21.56 -1.72 2.97
N THR A 308 20.92 -0.79 3.68
CA THR A 308 20.24 -1.07 4.95
C THR A 308 19.12 -2.09 4.75
N GLY A 309 18.26 -1.88 3.76
CA GLY A 309 17.19 -2.80 3.40
C GLY A 309 17.69 -4.21 3.08
N GLN A 310 18.72 -4.34 2.25
CA GLN A 310 19.34 -5.62 1.90
C GLN A 310 19.89 -6.35 3.14
N ASN A 311 20.50 -5.62 4.08
CA ASN A 311 21.00 -6.20 5.32
C ASN A 311 19.87 -6.66 6.25
N LEU A 312 18.78 -5.90 6.35
CA LEU A 312 17.62 -6.23 7.19
C LEU A 312 16.87 -7.46 6.69
N TYR A 313 16.74 -7.61 5.37
CA TYR A 313 15.97 -8.69 4.74
C TYR A 313 16.85 -9.84 4.21
N ASN A 314 18.11 -9.92 4.65
CA ASN A 314 18.97 -11.05 4.34
C ASN A 314 18.38 -12.32 4.95
N PRO A 315 18.00 -13.34 4.16
CA PRO A 315 17.32 -14.50 4.69
C PRO A 315 18.21 -15.23 5.70
N LEU A 316 17.67 -15.50 6.88
CA LEU A 316 18.30 -16.42 7.81
C LEU A 316 18.35 -17.83 7.18
N PRO A 317 19.39 -18.64 7.49
CA PRO A 317 19.41 -20.04 7.08
C PRO A 317 18.12 -20.72 7.50
N LYS A 318 17.52 -21.56 6.63
CA LYS A 318 16.33 -22.36 6.99
C LYS A 318 16.55 -23.26 8.21
N SER A 319 17.80 -23.54 8.53
CA SER A 319 18.24 -24.30 9.70
C SER A 319 18.38 -23.47 10.98
N ALA A 320 18.20 -22.15 10.93
CA ALA A 320 18.34 -21.28 12.10
C ALA A 320 17.36 -21.72 13.19
N LYS A 321 17.88 -22.02 14.38
CA LYS A 321 17.07 -22.51 15.50
C LYS A 321 17.08 -21.47 16.60
N TYR A 322 15.89 -21.20 17.13
CA TYR A 322 15.70 -20.32 18.26
C TYR A 322 15.13 -21.11 19.42
N HIS A 323 15.44 -20.66 20.64
CA HIS A 323 14.85 -21.17 21.86
C HIS A 323 14.40 -20.00 22.72
N ALA A 324 13.22 -20.13 23.32
CA ALA A 324 12.71 -19.09 24.19
C ALA A 324 13.41 -19.19 25.56
N GLN A 325 13.94 -18.07 26.03
CA GLN A 325 14.62 -17.96 27.32
C GLN A 325 13.85 -17.01 28.23
N TRP A 326 13.63 -17.46 29.46
CA TRP A 326 12.90 -16.70 30.46
C TRP A 326 13.85 -15.85 31.30
N ASN A 327 13.63 -14.54 31.31
CA ASN A 327 14.30 -13.60 32.21
C ASN A 327 13.39 -13.31 33.41
N ILE A 328 13.65 -14.00 34.52
CA ILE A 328 12.84 -13.89 35.73
C ILE A 328 12.93 -12.49 36.36
N GLU A 329 14.08 -11.84 36.28
CA GLU A 329 14.26 -10.50 36.86
C GLU A 329 13.36 -9.50 36.15
N LYS A 330 13.31 -9.50 34.81
CA LYS A 330 12.40 -8.65 34.04
C LYS A 330 10.93 -8.89 34.38
N CYS A 331 10.57 -10.14 34.69
CA CYS A 331 9.22 -10.46 35.14
C CYS A 331 8.91 -9.90 36.53
N MET A 332 9.90 -9.85 37.43
CA MET A 332 9.74 -9.39 38.82
C MET A 332 9.95 -7.89 39.01
N LEU A 333 10.60 -7.21 38.05
CA LEU A 333 10.98 -5.79 38.14
C LEU A 333 9.85 -4.79 37.85
N LYS A 334 8.69 -5.23 37.33
CA LYS A 334 7.59 -4.33 36.96
C LYS A 334 6.48 -4.30 38.02
N LYS A 335 5.91 -3.10 38.22
CA LYS A 335 4.96 -2.73 39.29
C LYS A 335 3.68 -3.56 39.37
N HIS A 336 3.38 -4.40 38.37
CA HIS A 336 2.11 -5.08 38.20
C HIS A 336 2.29 -6.59 37.95
N PRO A 337 2.68 -7.39 38.96
CA PRO A 337 2.72 -8.85 38.83
C PRO A 337 1.36 -9.47 38.45
N GLU A 338 0.25 -8.76 38.70
CA GLU A 338 -1.10 -9.08 38.24
C GLU A 338 -1.29 -9.01 36.71
N ASP A 339 -0.48 -8.21 36.00
CA ASP A 339 -0.47 -8.13 34.53
C ASP A 339 0.24 -9.34 33.90
N CYS A 340 0.94 -10.14 34.72
CA CYS A 340 1.56 -11.37 34.27
C CYS A 340 0.48 -12.42 33.98
N PHE A 341 -0.01 -12.43 32.74
CA PHE A 341 -0.85 -13.51 32.24
C PHE A 341 -0.05 -14.82 32.36
N HIS A 342 -0.56 -15.78 33.13
CA HIS A 342 0.08 -17.07 33.38
C HIS A 342 0.51 -17.68 32.04
N CYS A 343 1.82 -17.71 31.78
CA CYS A 343 2.42 -18.10 30.50
C CYS A 343 2.27 -19.60 30.18
N SER A 344 1.44 -20.32 30.93
CA SER A 344 1.19 -21.74 30.79
C SER A 344 -0.31 -22.03 30.90
N TYR A 345 -0.87 -22.65 29.87
CA TYR A 345 -2.22 -23.20 29.94
C TYR A 345 -2.26 -24.61 30.56
N ASN A 346 -1.12 -25.24 30.87
CA ASN A 346 -1.06 -26.63 31.38
C ASN A 346 -1.83 -26.89 32.71
N HIS A 347 -2.46 -25.87 33.31
CA HIS A 347 -3.23 -25.97 34.55
C HIS A 347 -4.67 -25.43 34.49
N GLY A 348 -5.25 -25.23 33.29
CA GLY A 348 -6.69 -24.90 33.19
C GLY A 348 -7.10 -23.49 33.65
N HIS A 349 -6.17 -22.53 33.63
CA HIS A 349 -6.51 -21.13 33.93
C HIS A 349 -7.17 -20.47 32.72
N ALA A 350 -8.34 -19.85 32.94
CA ALA A 350 -9.18 -19.23 31.92
C ALA A 350 -8.56 -18.07 31.11
N ASN A 351 -7.33 -17.65 31.42
CA ASN A 351 -6.68 -16.43 30.90
C ASN A 351 -5.37 -16.68 30.12
N GLY A 352 -5.08 -17.92 29.70
CA GLY A 352 -3.86 -18.22 28.91
C GLY A 352 -3.95 -17.66 27.48
N GLN A 353 -2.99 -16.81 27.08
CA GLN A 353 -2.96 -16.17 25.75
C GLN A 353 -2.13 -16.92 24.69
N ALA A 354 -1.16 -17.76 25.12
CA ALA A 354 -0.39 -18.65 24.24
C ALA A 354 -0.46 -20.09 24.73
N PHE A 355 -0.98 -21.00 23.90
CA PHE A 355 -0.85 -22.43 24.13
C PHE A 355 0.53 -22.88 23.67
N CYS A 356 1.41 -23.22 24.60
CA CYS A 356 2.68 -23.89 24.30
C CYS A 356 2.89 -25.04 25.29
N PRO A 357 2.88 -26.30 24.83
CA PRO A 357 3.10 -27.45 25.71
C PRO A 357 4.53 -27.47 26.28
N CYS A 358 5.44 -26.71 25.70
CA CYS A 358 6.83 -26.61 26.12
C CYS A 358 7.01 -25.65 27.31
N ILE A 359 6.01 -24.87 27.71
CA ILE A 359 6.13 -23.98 28.88
C ILE A 359 5.59 -24.71 30.10
N ASN A 360 6.48 -25.17 30.97
CA ASN A 360 6.12 -25.77 32.24
C ASN A 360 6.11 -24.69 33.33
N TYR A 361 4.99 -24.60 34.06
CA TYR A 361 4.78 -23.58 35.08
C TYR A 361 4.58 -24.25 36.43
N GLY A 362 5.55 -24.05 37.31
CA GLY A 362 5.43 -24.37 38.73
C GLY A 362 5.19 -23.13 39.61
N GLY A 363 4.87 -21.97 39.03
CA GLY A 363 4.87 -20.64 39.69
C GLY A 363 5.89 -19.67 39.09
N LEU A 364 5.81 -18.37 39.43
CA LEU A 364 6.67 -17.29 38.88
C LEU A 364 8.19 -17.54 39.02
N LYS A 365 8.62 -18.41 39.95
CA LYS A 365 10.03 -18.75 40.18
C LYS A 365 10.51 -20.04 39.50
N THR A 366 9.61 -20.79 38.86
CA THR A 366 9.87 -22.16 38.37
C THR A 366 9.31 -22.37 36.98
N ILE A 367 9.25 -21.30 36.17
CA ILE A 367 8.89 -21.41 34.76
C ILE A 367 10.09 -21.94 34.00
N ALA A 368 9.93 -23.11 33.41
CA ALA A 368 10.94 -23.75 32.59
C ALA A 368 10.40 -23.94 31.16
N ILE A 369 11.23 -23.59 30.18
CA ILE A 369 10.93 -23.80 28.77
C ILE A 369 11.62 -25.09 28.35
N HIS A 370 10.82 -26.09 28.00
CA HIS A 370 11.27 -27.42 27.63
C HIS A 370 12.21 -27.38 26.41
N GLU A 371 13.12 -28.35 26.33
CA GLU A 371 14.08 -28.49 25.22
C GLU A 371 13.39 -28.71 23.86
N SER A 372 12.17 -29.24 23.86
CA SER A 372 11.35 -29.41 22.65
C SER A 372 10.73 -28.11 22.12
N CYS A 373 11.04 -26.95 22.72
CA CYS A 373 10.59 -25.66 22.21
C CYS A 373 11.15 -25.43 20.80
N GLU A 374 10.26 -25.27 19.83
CA GLU A 374 10.62 -25.01 18.43
C GLU A 374 11.00 -23.54 18.16
N GLY A 375 10.92 -22.68 19.18
CA GLY A 375 11.35 -21.29 19.05
C GLY A 375 10.41 -20.38 18.25
N CYS A 376 9.10 -20.67 18.19
CA CYS A 376 8.16 -19.90 17.38
C CYS A 376 8.00 -18.42 17.78
N GLY A 377 8.45 -18.03 18.97
CA GLY A 377 8.46 -16.63 19.43
C GLY A 377 7.12 -16.07 19.92
N LEU A 378 6.01 -16.80 19.79
CA LEU A 378 4.68 -16.31 20.18
C LEU A 378 4.62 -15.85 21.65
N CYS A 379 5.24 -16.62 22.55
CA CYS A 379 5.30 -16.28 23.98
C CYS A 379 6.09 -14.97 24.24
N ALA A 380 7.17 -14.74 23.51
CA ALA A 380 7.95 -13.50 23.59
C ALA A 380 7.14 -12.29 23.12
N GLN A 381 6.37 -12.43 22.04
CA GLN A 381 5.54 -11.35 21.48
C GLN A 381 4.34 -10.99 22.35
N LEU A 382 3.77 -11.96 23.07
CA LEU A 382 2.62 -11.74 23.96
C LEU A 382 3.03 -11.30 25.36
N CYS A 383 4.31 -11.39 25.74
CA CYS A 383 4.76 -11.09 27.09
C CYS A 383 4.64 -9.58 27.38
N PRO A 384 3.73 -9.12 28.26
CA PRO A 384 3.55 -7.69 28.56
C PRO A 384 4.78 -7.08 29.27
N HIS A 385 5.61 -7.93 29.88
CA HIS A 385 6.81 -7.52 30.58
C HIS A 385 8.07 -7.55 29.70
N GLY A 386 8.02 -8.13 28.49
CA GLY A 386 9.22 -8.38 27.70
C GLY A 386 10.22 -9.29 28.41
N ALA A 387 9.71 -10.23 29.20
CA ALA A 387 10.48 -11.13 30.06
C ALA A 387 10.89 -12.44 29.36
N ILE A 388 10.39 -12.69 28.15
CA ILE A 388 10.79 -13.85 27.34
C ILE A 388 11.55 -13.34 26.13
N GLU A 389 12.77 -13.84 25.95
CA GLU A 389 13.66 -13.49 24.85
C GLU A 389 13.85 -14.69 23.93
N MET A 390 14.08 -14.45 22.64
CA MET A 390 14.39 -15.50 21.69
C MET A 390 15.90 -15.54 21.45
N THR A 391 16.53 -16.63 21.87
CA THR A 391 17.98 -16.82 21.73
C THR A 391 18.26 -17.79 20.61
N ARG A 392 19.20 -17.44 19.74
CA ARG A 392 19.69 -18.35 18.70
C ARG A 392 20.52 -19.46 19.34
N ILE A 393 20.26 -20.72 18.96
CA ILE A 393 20.86 -21.91 19.59
C ILE A 393 21.67 -22.78 18.61
N ASP A 394 21.86 -22.31 17.38
CA ASP A 394 22.67 -22.95 16.33
C ASP A 394 23.93 -22.15 15.99
#